data_AF-A0A3E1NS85-F1
#
_entry.id   AF-A0A3E1NS85-F1
#
_cell.length_a   1.000
_cell.length_b   1.000
_cell.length_c   1.000
_cell.angle_alpha   90.00
_cell.angle_beta   90.00
_cell.angle_gamma   90.00
#
_symmetry.space_group_name_H-M   'P 1'
#
loop_
_entity.id
_entity.type
_entity.pdbx_description
1 polymer ?
#
loop_
_entity_poly.entity_id
_entity_poly.type
_entity_poly.pdbx_seq_one_letter_code
_entity_poly.pdbx_strand_id
1 'polypeptide(L)'
;MANWAFEIDIADNFIVGLTETLVDKGFRIWCFYNDGQPLYVFSSAYLSATPDSQAYEQARQLVKFIDGVSYLLFEDKDKVNKITLTAVIDVNTFRMATVQRAGDVQAEIDFSVYRPLIEEDEHPAAHLLKLVPGDVFIKDLLLALSQGMDYKSLQKAYHHITAFLTEKGDDLILSGFSTTILERFSQTVAARKSREYEDAMPLKEAQELVSELALMVLARYYRINLKPFIIKERSGVSDDWYDTLYD
;
A
#
# COMPACT_ATOMS: atom_id res chain seq x y z
N MET A 1 -2.19 24.91 13.32
CA MET A 1 -1.87 23.84 12.35
C MET A 1 -3.19 23.30 11.82
N ALA A 2 -3.30 23.11 10.52
CA ALA A 2 -4.51 22.52 9.93
C ALA A 2 -4.49 21.01 10.22
N ASN A 3 -5.60 20.49 10.75
CA ASN A 3 -5.75 19.06 10.99
C ASN A 3 -6.56 18.52 9.84
N TRP A 4 -5.94 17.70 9.01
CA TRP A 4 -6.56 17.19 7.81
C TRP A 4 -6.86 15.70 7.99
N ALA A 5 -7.97 15.27 7.41
CA ALA A 5 -8.31 13.89 7.19
C ALA A 5 -8.72 13.67 5.74
N PHE A 6 -8.72 12.43 5.28
CA PHE A 6 -9.16 12.06 3.95
C PHE A 6 -10.05 10.83 3.99
N GLU A 7 -11.02 10.83 3.09
CA GLU A 7 -12.00 9.76 2.96
C GLU A 7 -11.59 8.85 1.81
N ILE A 8 -11.79 7.54 1.98
CA ILE A 8 -11.62 6.54 0.92
C ILE A 8 -12.91 5.75 0.70
N ASP A 9 -13.10 5.28 -0.54
CA ASP A 9 -14.22 4.42 -0.92
C ASP A 9 -13.81 2.92 -0.90
N ILE A 10 -14.76 2.05 -0.52
CA ILE A 10 -14.77 0.57 -0.56
C ILE A 10 -14.17 -0.23 0.63
N ALA A 11 -14.90 -1.30 0.97
CA ALA A 11 -15.13 -1.90 2.29
C ALA A 11 -14.61 -3.32 2.54
N ASP A 12 -13.97 -3.98 1.57
CA ASP A 12 -13.58 -5.40 1.69
C ASP A 12 -12.08 -5.60 1.91
N ASN A 13 -11.42 -4.67 2.60
CA ASN A 13 -9.98 -4.67 2.72
C ASN A 13 -9.52 -4.93 4.16
N PHE A 14 -8.45 -5.70 4.31
CA PHE A 14 -7.72 -5.89 5.58
C PHE A 14 -7.31 -4.55 6.24
N ILE A 15 -7.42 -3.42 5.52
CA ILE A 15 -7.26 -2.05 6.04
C ILE A 15 -8.19 -1.77 7.22
N VAL A 16 -9.38 -2.37 7.23
CA VAL A 16 -10.30 -2.32 8.38
C VAL A 16 -9.68 -3.04 9.58
N GLY A 17 -9.08 -4.22 9.38
CA GLY A 17 -8.34 -4.92 10.45
C GLY A 17 -7.05 -4.19 10.87
N LEU A 18 -6.43 -3.44 9.95
CA LEU A 18 -5.31 -2.55 10.27
C LEU A 18 -5.73 -1.36 11.14
N THR A 19 -7.01 -0.95 11.18
CA THR A 19 -7.40 0.25 11.94
C THR A 19 -7.09 0.13 13.42
N GLU A 20 -7.14 -1.06 13.99
CA GLU A 20 -6.82 -1.30 15.41
C GLU A 20 -5.32 -1.14 15.71
N THR A 21 -4.47 -1.43 14.73
CA THR A 21 -3.00 -1.44 14.92
C THR A 21 -2.33 -0.12 14.54
N LEU A 22 -3.01 0.74 13.77
CA LEU A 22 -2.41 1.96 13.22
C LEU A 22 -2.65 3.23 14.02
N VAL A 23 -3.62 3.28 14.95
CA VAL A 23 -4.01 4.50 15.70
C VAL A 23 -2.82 5.21 16.36
N ASP A 24 -1.86 4.44 16.89
CA ASP A 24 -0.68 4.97 17.57
C ASP A 24 0.51 5.24 16.62
N LYS A 25 0.37 4.92 15.33
CA LYS A 25 1.49 4.82 14.38
C LYS A 25 1.52 5.96 13.36
N GLY A 26 0.93 7.10 13.73
CA GLY A 26 0.91 8.33 12.91
C GLY A 26 -0.23 8.38 11.89
N PHE A 27 -1.10 7.37 11.90
CA PHE A 27 -2.36 7.33 11.16
C PHE A 27 -3.50 7.15 12.16
N ARG A 28 -4.56 7.95 12.05
CA ARG A 28 -5.80 7.74 12.78
C ARG A 28 -6.87 7.39 11.78
N ILE A 29 -7.65 6.35 12.06
CA ILE A 29 -8.68 5.89 11.14
C ILE A 29 -9.98 5.85 11.90
N TRP A 30 -11.02 6.45 11.34
CA TRP A 30 -12.38 6.38 11.84
C TRP A 30 -13.24 5.68 10.79
N CYS A 31 -14.05 4.71 11.24
CA CYS A 31 -15.08 4.09 10.43
C CYS A 31 -16.43 4.68 10.83
N PHE A 32 -17.13 5.28 9.89
CA PHE A 32 -18.51 5.73 10.05
C PHE A 32 -19.41 4.88 9.16
N TYR A 33 -20.69 4.75 9.52
CA TYR A 33 -21.67 4.12 8.65
C TYR A 33 -22.61 5.20 8.12
N ASN A 34 -22.67 5.36 6.80
CA ASN A 34 -23.57 6.27 6.12
C ASN A 34 -24.49 5.47 5.20
N ASP A 35 -25.80 5.46 5.48
CA ASP A 35 -26.80 4.68 4.74
C ASP A 35 -26.45 3.18 4.57
N GLY A 36 -25.83 2.59 5.58
CA GLY A 36 -25.43 1.17 5.58
C GLY A 36 -24.13 0.87 4.82
N GLN A 37 -23.48 1.88 4.24
CA GLN A 37 -22.14 1.76 3.66
C GLN A 37 -21.08 2.26 4.66
N PRO A 38 -19.98 1.52 4.86
CA PRO A 38 -18.90 1.98 5.71
C PRO A 38 -18.09 3.08 4.99
N LEU A 39 -17.73 4.10 5.76
CA LEU A 39 -17.00 5.29 5.35
C LEU A 39 -15.74 5.39 6.19
N TYR A 40 -14.57 5.31 5.56
CA TYR A 40 -13.31 5.34 6.29
C TYR A 40 -12.63 6.70 6.13
N VAL A 41 -12.39 7.35 7.27
CA VAL A 41 -11.73 8.65 7.35
C VAL A 41 -10.37 8.47 8.00
N PHE A 42 -9.32 8.85 7.28
CA PHE A 42 -7.93 8.72 7.68
C PHE A 42 -7.38 10.10 7.99
N SER A 43 -6.88 10.33 9.20
CA SER A 43 -5.97 11.44 9.48
C SER A 43 -4.57 10.90 9.62
N SER A 44 -3.59 11.75 9.33
CA SER A 44 -2.20 11.43 9.57
C SER A 44 -1.45 12.65 10.07
N ALA A 45 -0.41 12.41 10.88
CA ALA A 45 0.54 13.43 11.26
C ALA A 45 1.20 14.09 10.03
N TYR A 46 1.45 13.31 8.96
CA TYR A 46 2.01 13.83 7.70
C TYR A 46 1.10 14.85 7.05
N LEU A 47 -0.20 14.54 7.00
CA LEU A 47 -1.19 15.42 6.39
C LEU A 47 -1.38 16.69 7.23
N SER A 48 -1.33 16.56 8.55
CA SER A 48 -1.45 17.70 9.48
C SER A 48 -0.24 18.65 9.46
N ALA A 49 0.94 18.15 9.06
CA ALA A 49 2.14 18.95 8.84
C ALA A 49 2.19 19.59 7.44
N THR A 50 1.30 19.18 6.53
CA THR A 50 1.30 19.62 5.14
C THR A 50 0.55 20.95 4.98
N PRO A 51 1.07 21.93 4.21
CA PRO A 51 0.35 23.15 3.90
C PRO A 51 -0.99 22.88 3.19
N ASP A 52 -2.02 23.66 3.47
CA ASP A 52 -3.38 23.50 2.94
C ASP A 52 -3.44 23.34 1.41
N SER A 53 -2.59 24.07 0.68
CA SER A 53 -2.49 24.01 -0.78
C SER A 53 -2.00 22.67 -1.33
N GLN A 54 -1.38 21.83 -0.49
CA GLN A 54 -0.79 20.54 -0.85
C GLN A 54 -1.50 19.35 -0.20
N ALA A 55 -2.43 19.60 0.73
CA ALA A 55 -3.12 18.55 1.49
C ALA A 55 -3.79 17.50 0.58
N TYR A 56 -4.39 17.90 -0.54
CA TYR A 56 -5.02 16.94 -1.46
C TYR A 56 -4.03 16.01 -2.14
N GLU A 57 -2.93 16.54 -2.68
CA GLU A 57 -1.94 15.70 -3.34
C GLU A 57 -1.26 14.79 -2.32
N GLN A 58 -0.97 15.31 -1.12
CA GLN A 58 -0.45 14.51 -0.02
C GLN A 58 -1.41 13.37 0.36
N ALA A 59 -2.71 13.65 0.52
CA ALA A 59 -3.72 12.63 0.79
C ALA A 59 -3.79 11.59 -0.35
N ARG A 60 -3.72 12.02 -1.60
CA ARG A 60 -3.70 11.12 -2.77
C ARG A 60 -2.48 10.20 -2.75
N GLN A 61 -1.31 10.70 -2.37
CA GLN A 61 -0.11 9.88 -2.26
C GLN A 61 -0.20 8.90 -1.09
N LEU A 62 -0.78 9.30 0.05
CA LEU A 62 -1.03 8.39 1.17
C LEU A 62 -2.04 7.29 0.80
N VAL A 63 -3.09 7.61 0.04
CA VAL A 63 -4.05 6.61 -0.47
C VAL A 63 -3.37 5.62 -1.41
N LYS A 64 -2.58 6.11 -2.38
CA LYS A 64 -1.77 5.24 -3.25
C LYS A 64 -0.88 4.33 -2.41
N PHE A 65 -0.15 4.90 -1.46
CA PHE A 65 0.71 4.13 -0.59
C PHE A 65 -0.04 2.99 0.14
N ILE A 66 -1.19 3.29 0.73
CA ILE A 66 -2.06 2.32 1.40
C ILE A 66 -2.57 1.25 0.42
N ASP A 67 -2.89 1.62 -0.82
CA ASP A 67 -3.28 0.70 -1.90
C ASP A 67 -2.15 -0.28 -2.26
N GLY A 68 -0.90 0.19 -2.30
CA GLY A 68 0.27 -0.66 -2.52
C GLY A 68 0.51 -1.66 -1.38
N VAL A 69 0.35 -1.20 -0.13
CA VAL A 69 0.38 -2.08 1.05
C VAL A 69 -0.72 -3.13 0.95
N SER A 70 -1.92 -2.68 0.55
CA SER A 70 -3.07 -3.55 0.35
C SER A 70 -2.83 -4.66 -0.64
N TYR A 71 -2.30 -4.27 -1.78
CA TYR A 71 -1.99 -5.23 -2.82
C TYR A 71 -0.99 -6.29 -2.34
N LEU A 72 0.10 -5.91 -1.66
CA LEU A 72 1.10 -6.88 -1.20
C LEU A 72 0.51 -7.93 -0.24
N LEU A 73 -0.42 -7.50 0.61
CA LEU A 73 -0.94 -8.30 1.73
C LEU A 73 -2.08 -9.24 1.36
N PHE A 74 -2.75 -8.97 0.25
CA PHE A 74 -3.87 -9.76 -0.20
C PHE A 74 -3.40 -11.09 -0.80
N GLU A 75 -4.02 -12.21 -0.43
CA GLU A 75 -3.64 -13.52 -0.99
C GLU A 75 -4.03 -13.63 -2.47
N ASP A 76 -5.30 -13.34 -2.77
CA ASP A 76 -5.85 -13.39 -4.13
C ASP A 76 -5.78 -12.01 -4.79
N LYS A 77 -4.69 -11.78 -5.55
CA LYS A 77 -4.44 -10.49 -6.21
C LYS A 77 -5.56 -10.06 -7.17
N ASP A 78 -6.33 -11.00 -7.70
CA ASP A 78 -7.43 -10.71 -8.63
C ASP A 78 -8.67 -10.12 -7.93
N LYS A 79 -8.77 -10.30 -6.60
CA LYS A 79 -9.87 -9.81 -5.77
C LYS A 79 -9.53 -8.52 -5.02
N VAL A 80 -8.33 -7.97 -5.22
CA VAL A 80 -7.91 -6.71 -4.58
C VAL A 80 -8.71 -5.55 -5.16
N ASN A 81 -9.55 -4.93 -4.32
CA ASN A 81 -10.24 -3.70 -4.69
C ASN A 81 -9.28 -2.51 -4.54
N LYS A 82 -9.26 -1.66 -5.58
CA LYS A 82 -8.48 -0.42 -5.57
C LYS A 82 -9.07 0.59 -4.61
N ILE A 83 -8.21 1.21 -3.81
CA ILE A 83 -8.61 2.26 -2.88
C ILE A 83 -8.53 3.60 -3.59
N THR A 84 -9.61 4.38 -3.51
CA THR A 84 -9.68 5.70 -4.12
C THR A 84 -9.94 6.78 -3.09
N LEU A 85 -9.22 7.90 -3.23
CA LEU A 85 -9.45 9.11 -2.45
C LEU A 85 -10.78 9.75 -2.88
N THR A 86 -11.70 9.90 -1.93
CA THR A 86 -13.00 10.52 -2.17
C THR A 86 -12.97 12.01 -1.84
N ALA A 87 -12.52 12.35 -0.63
CA ALA A 87 -12.54 13.72 -0.13
C ALA A 87 -11.37 14.00 0.82
N VAL A 88 -11.06 15.28 1.02
CA VAL A 88 -10.19 15.77 2.09
C VAL A 88 -11.00 16.70 2.98
N ILE A 89 -10.90 16.50 4.28
CA ILE A 89 -11.74 17.12 5.31
C ILE A 89 -10.83 17.88 6.28
N ASP A 90 -11.15 19.14 6.53
CA ASP A 90 -10.58 19.88 7.66
C ASP A 90 -11.27 19.40 8.94
N VAL A 91 -10.52 18.74 9.82
CA VAL A 91 -11.01 18.16 11.08
C VAL A 91 -11.46 19.24 12.07
N ASN A 92 -10.91 20.46 11.99
CA ASN A 92 -11.29 21.53 12.91
C ASN A 92 -12.63 22.16 12.53
N THR A 93 -12.93 22.23 11.23
CA THR A 93 -14.16 22.87 10.72
C THR A 93 -15.20 21.89 10.18
N PHE A 94 -14.85 20.60 10.06
CA PHE A 94 -15.61 19.55 9.40
C PHE A 94 -16.08 19.92 7.99
N ARG A 95 -15.31 20.79 7.31
CA ARG A 95 -15.60 21.20 5.94
C ARG A 95 -14.76 20.38 4.97
N MET A 96 -15.37 20.01 3.86
CA MET A 96 -14.63 19.48 2.73
C MET A 96 -13.72 20.56 2.17
N ALA A 97 -12.45 20.22 1.95
CA ALA A 97 -11.53 21.08 1.25
C ALA A 97 -11.95 21.15 -0.23
N THR A 98 -12.31 22.34 -0.69
CA THR A 98 -12.53 22.58 -2.12
C THR A 98 -11.16 22.74 -2.78
N VAL A 99 -10.65 21.68 -3.43
CA VAL A 99 -9.29 21.71 -3.98
C VAL A 99 -9.32 21.63 -5.50
N GLN A 100 -8.63 22.57 -6.14
CA GLN A 100 -8.35 22.53 -7.57
C GLN A 100 -7.44 21.33 -7.84
N ARG A 101 -7.84 20.45 -8.77
CA ARG A 101 -6.95 19.39 -9.28
C ARG A 101 -5.72 20.05 -9.88
N ALA A 102 -4.63 20.17 -9.11
CA ALA A 102 -3.32 20.38 -9.70
C ALA A 102 -3.00 19.13 -10.54
N GLY A 103 -2.32 19.32 -11.68
CA GLY A 103 -1.90 18.23 -12.56
C GLY A 103 -0.96 17.23 -11.87
N ASP A 104 -0.34 16.32 -12.63
CA ASP A 104 0.65 15.37 -12.11
C ASP A 104 1.85 16.10 -11.49
N VAL A 105 1.69 16.53 -10.23
CA VAL A 105 2.77 17.00 -9.38
C VAL A 105 3.35 15.75 -8.73
N GLN A 106 4.62 15.48 -8.99
CA GLN A 106 5.42 14.57 -8.16
C GLN A 106 5.60 15.22 -6.78
N ALA A 107 4.56 15.24 -5.96
CA ALA A 107 4.73 15.48 -4.55
C ALA A 107 5.20 14.15 -3.95
N GLU A 108 6.44 14.14 -3.48
CA GLU A 108 6.89 13.07 -2.60
C GLU A 108 6.40 13.38 -1.19
N ILE A 109 5.80 12.38 -0.54
CA ILE A 109 5.47 12.51 0.87
C ILE A 109 6.77 12.79 1.64
N ASP A 110 6.82 13.94 2.31
CA ASP A 110 7.89 14.26 3.25
C ASP A 110 7.63 13.53 4.56
N PHE A 111 8.33 12.43 4.73
CA PHE A 111 8.27 11.64 5.95
C PHE A 111 9.34 12.00 6.98
N SER A 112 10.23 12.96 6.67
CA SER A 112 11.40 13.28 7.51
C SER A 112 11.03 13.70 8.94
N VAL A 113 9.80 14.17 9.12
CA VAL A 113 9.24 14.68 10.38
C VAL A 113 8.86 13.57 11.37
N TYR A 114 8.64 12.32 10.91
CA TYR A 114 8.15 11.24 11.77
C TYR A 114 9.11 10.04 11.78
N ARG A 115 9.61 9.69 12.96
CA ARG A 115 10.45 8.50 13.18
C ARG A 115 9.85 7.66 14.29
N PRO A 116 8.95 6.72 13.98
CA PRO A 116 8.39 5.83 14.97
C PRO A 116 9.46 4.80 15.38
N LEU A 117 9.41 4.37 16.65
CA LEU A 117 10.17 3.21 17.10
C LEU A 117 9.51 1.94 16.55
N ILE A 118 10.32 1.04 16.00
CA ILE A 118 9.91 -0.28 15.52
C ILE A 118 9.82 -1.22 16.72
N GLU A 119 8.73 -1.97 16.82
CA GLU A 119 8.48 -2.95 17.89
C GLU A 119 8.52 -4.36 17.28
N GLU A 120 9.17 -5.33 17.93
CA GLU A 120 9.39 -6.68 17.36
C GLU A 120 8.11 -7.52 17.27
N ASP A 121 7.11 -7.27 18.12
CA ASP A 121 5.84 -8.02 18.19
C ASP A 121 4.68 -7.33 17.44
N GLU A 122 4.98 -6.29 16.67
CA GLU A 122 3.97 -5.51 15.95
C GLU A 122 3.38 -6.28 14.76
N HIS A 123 2.10 -6.04 14.49
CA HIS A 123 1.45 -6.55 13.29
C HIS A 123 2.25 -6.14 12.04
N PRO A 124 2.62 -7.06 11.13
CA PRO A 124 3.67 -6.78 10.16
C PRO A 124 3.26 -5.75 9.09
N ALA A 125 1.96 -5.52 8.87
CA ALA A 125 1.48 -4.39 8.06
C ALA A 125 1.67 -3.01 8.75
N ALA A 126 1.55 -2.93 10.08
CA ALA A 126 1.84 -1.71 10.83
C ALA A 126 3.36 -1.45 10.89
N HIS A 127 4.16 -2.51 11.04
CA HIS A 127 5.61 -2.42 10.91
C HIS A 127 6.02 -1.91 9.51
N LEU A 128 5.42 -2.41 8.43
CA LEU A 128 5.68 -1.91 7.08
C LEU A 128 5.41 -0.40 6.96
N LEU A 129 4.27 0.07 7.50
CA LEU A 129 3.92 1.49 7.55
C LEU A 129 4.92 2.34 8.36
N LYS A 130 5.53 1.79 9.41
CA LYS A 130 6.59 2.46 10.18
C LYS A 130 7.94 2.57 9.47
N LEU A 131 8.24 1.67 8.53
CA LEU A 131 9.50 1.70 7.79
C LEU A 131 9.51 2.76 6.69
N VAL A 132 8.36 2.99 6.08
CA VAL A 132 8.18 3.89 4.92
C VAL A 132 8.74 5.29 5.14
N PRO A 133 8.61 5.88 6.35
CA PRO A 133 9.21 7.16 6.64
C PRO A 133 10.74 7.22 6.55
N GLY A 134 11.40 6.12 6.87
CA GLY A 134 12.86 6.03 6.96
C GLY A 134 13.50 5.27 5.81
N ASP A 135 12.73 4.50 5.05
CA ASP A 135 13.23 3.57 4.04
C ASP A 135 12.70 3.90 2.64
N VAL A 136 13.60 4.46 1.82
CA VAL A 136 13.33 4.86 0.44
C VAL A 136 12.91 3.66 -0.41
N PHE A 137 13.53 2.50 -0.21
CA PHE A 137 13.20 1.30 -0.98
C PHE A 137 11.76 0.86 -0.71
N ILE A 138 11.35 0.80 0.57
CA ILE A 138 9.99 0.42 0.95
C ILE A 138 8.95 1.40 0.37
N LYS A 139 9.22 2.71 0.47
CA LYS A 139 8.37 3.77 -0.10
C LYS A 139 8.20 3.59 -1.61
N ASP A 140 9.31 3.48 -2.34
CA ASP A 140 9.29 3.40 -3.80
C ASP A 140 8.64 2.12 -4.31
N LEU A 141 8.92 1.00 -3.65
CA LEU A 141 8.27 -0.28 -3.93
C LEU A 141 6.75 -0.15 -3.83
N LEU A 142 6.24 0.32 -2.69
CA LEU A 142 4.80 0.39 -2.45
C LEU A 142 4.11 1.41 -3.36
N LEU A 143 4.77 2.53 -3.65
CA LEU A 143 4.28 3.49 -4.65
C LEU A 143 4.25 2.90 -6.06
N ALA A 144 5.24 2.10 -6.46
CA ALA A 144 5.22 1.42 -7.74
C ALA A 144 4.02 0.46 -7.82
N LEU A 145 3.79 -0.34 -6.78
CA LEU A 145 2.70 -1.31 -6.76
C LEU A 145 1.31 -0.64 -6.82
N SER A 146 1.13 0.46 -6.11
CA SER A 146 -0.12 1.24 -6.09
C SER A 146 -0.54 1.89 -7.42
N GLN A 147 0.34 1.91 -8.43
CA GLN A 147 0.04 2.54 -9.73
C GLN A 147 -0.88 1.68 -10.62
N GLY A 148 -1.35 0.53 -10.12
CA GLY A 148 -2.32 -0.33 -10.80
C GLY A 148 -1.78 -1.68 -11.23
N MET A 149 -0.55 -2.04 -10.82
CA MET A 149 0.06 -3.36 -11.06
C MET A 149 0.00 -3.82 -12.53
N ASP A 150 0.09 -2.89 -13.47
CA ASP A 150 0.34 -3.18 -14.87
C ASP A 150 1.83 -3.54 -15.10
N TYR A 151 2.17 -4.07 -16.27
CA TYR A 151 3.56 -4.45 -16.56
C TYR A 151 4.57 -3.32 -16.37
N LYS A 152 4.16 -2.05 -16.56
CA LYS A 152 5.05 -0.89 -16.39
C LYS A 152 5.37 -0.66 -14.91
N SER A 153 4.36 -0.71 -14.04
CA SER A 153 4.53 -0.59 -12.59
C SER A 153 5.23 -1.81 -12.00
N LEU A 154 4.91 -3.02 -12.46
CA LEU A 154 5.62 -4.25 -12.10
C LEU A 154 7.10 -4.19 -12.47
N GLN A 155 7.44 -3.66 -13.65
CA GLN A 155 8.83 -3.45 -14.04
C GLN A 155 9.57 -2.53 -13.08
N LYS A 156 8.93 -1.42 -12.68
CA LYS A 156 9.53 -0.48 -11.72
C LYS A 156 9.78 -1.17 -10.38
N ALA A 157 8.76 -1.86 -9.84
CA ALA A 157 8.88 -2.60 -8.59
C ALA A 157 10.01 -3.64 -8.64
N TYR A 158 10.07 -4.41 -9.73
CA TYR A 158 11.15 -5.38 -9.96
C TYR A 158 12.54 -4.72 -9.98
N HIS A 159 12.71 -3.60 -10.68
CA HIS A 159 13.98 -2.88 -10.68
C HIS A 159 14.37 -2.34 -9.30
N HIS A 160 13.42 -1.84 -8.51
CA HIS A 160 13.69 -1.42 -7.14
C HIS A 160 14.18 -2.59 -6.28
N ILE A 161 13.56 -3.76 -6.42
CA ILE A 161 13.96 -4.99 -5.70
C ILE A 161 15.35 -5.43 -6.11
N THR A 162 15.63 -5.56 -7.40
CA THR A 162 16.94 -6.05 -7.87
C THR A 162 18.07 -5.07 -7.56
N ALA A 163 17.82 -3.76 -7.66
CA ALA A 163 18.78 -2.74 -7.26
C ALA A 163 19.10 -2.84 -5.75
N PHE A 164 18.07 -2.97 -4.91
CA PHE A 164 18.25 -3.17 -3.47
C PHE A 164 19.08 -4.42 -3.15
N LEU A 165 18.77 -5.56 -3.78
CA LEU A 165 19.51 -6.80 -3.58
C LEU A 165 20.96 -6.71 -4.04
N THR A 166 21.21 -6.04 -5.17
CA THR A 166 22.55 -5.80 -5.68
C THR A 166 23.38 -4.95 -4.70
N GLU A 167 22.78 -3.90 -4.13
CA GLU A 167 23.44 -3.07 -3.12
C GLU A 167 23.79 -3.87 -1.85
N LYS A 168 22.95 -4.84 -1.48
CA LYS A 168 23.21 -5.77 -0.37
C LYS A 168 24.15 -6.92 -0.71
N GLY A 169 24.49 -7.11 -1.99
CA GLY A 169 25.33 -8.21 -2.48
C GLY A 169 24.68 -9.59 -2.34
N ASP A 170 23.35 -9.67 -2.47
CA ASP A 170 22.56 -10.88 -2.17
C ASP A 170 21.84 -11.45 -3.39
N ASP A 171 22.63 -12.01 -4.30
CA ASP A 171 22.13 -12.72 -5.48
C ASP A 171 21.53 -14.09 -5.14
N LEU A 172 21.78 -14.59 -3.92
CA LEU A 172 21.27 -15.88 -3.46
C LEU A 172 19.74 -15.90 -3.39
N ILE A 173 19.09 -14.77 -3.14
CA ILE A 173 17.62 -14.68 -3.21
C ILE A 173 17.14 -14.93 -4.65
N LEU A 174 17.81 -14.31 -5.62
CA LEU A 174 17.45 -14.46 -7.03
C LEU A 174 17.69 -15.90 -7.51
N SER A 175 18.68 -16.60 -6.95
CA SER A 175 18.90 -18.03 -7.22
C SER A 175 17.79 -18.95 -6.70
N GLY A 176 16.98 -18.48 -5.75
CA GLY A 176 15.79 -19.20 -5.27
C GLY A 176 14.66 -19.21 -6.30
N PHE A 177 14.72 -18.34 -7.31
CA PHE A 177 13.79 -18.30 -8.43
C PHE A 177 14.43 -18.95 -9.66
N SER A 178 13.59 -19.57 -10.49
CA SER A 178 14.04 -20.07 -11.78
C SER A 178 14.56 -18.90 -12.63
N THR A 179 15.82 -18.99 -13.08
CA THR A 179 16.41 -18.03 -14.02
C THR A 179 15.54 -17.86 -15.27
N THR A 180 14.96 -18.95 -15.76
CA THR A 180 14.03 -18.95 -16.89
C THR A 180 12.78 -18.10 -16.63
N ILE A 181 12.22 -18.13 -15.41
CA ILE A 181 11.04 -17.32 -15.05
C ILE A 181 11.41 -15.83 -15.01
N LEU A 182 12.54 -15.48 -14.40
CA LEU A 182 13.02 -14.09 -14.33
C LEU A 182 13.37 -13.52 -15.72
N GLU A 183 13.99 -14.35 -16.58
CA GLU A 183 14.26 -14.02 -17.98
C GLU A 183 12.97 -13.83 -18.77
N ARG A 184 12.00 -14.74 -18.62
CA ARG A 184 10.69 -14.65 -19.27
C ARG A 184 9.93 -13.39 -18.86
N PHE A 185 9.97 -13.01 -17.57
CA PHE A 185 9.40 -11.75 -17.10
C PHE A 185 10.10 -10.55 -17.76
N SER A 186 11.43 -10.50 -17.70
CA SER A 186 12.23 -9.42 -18.28
C SER A 186 11.96 -9.24 -19.78
N GLN A 187 11.87 -10.35 -20.51
CA GLN A 187 11.52 -10.39 -21.93
C GLN A 187 10.09 -9.93 -22.17
N THR A 188 9.11 -10.40 -21.40
CA THR A 188 7.70 -10.01 -21.52
C THR A 188 7.50 -8.50 -21.38
N VAL A 189 8.16 -7.91 -20.39
CA VAL A 189 8.10 -6.48 -20.12
C VAL A 189 8.80 -5.66 -21.21
N ALA A 190 9.94 -6.14 -21.72
CA ALA A 190 10.65 -5.50 -22.83
C ALA A 190 9.88 -5.60 -24.16
N ALA A 191 9.30 -6.77 -24.44
CA ALA A 191 8.59 -7.09 -25.67
C ALA A 191 7.25 -6.37 -25.79
N ARG A 192 6.62 -5.87 -24.72
CA ARG A 192 5.43 -5.01 -24.88
C ARG A 192 5.69 -3.70 -25.65
N LYS A 193 6.96 -3.32 -25.87
CA LYS A 193 7.32 -2.25 -26.82
C LYS A 193 7.34 -2.71 -28.29
N SER A 194 7.37 -4.01 -28.57
CA SER A 194 7.44 -4.65 -29.89
C SER A 194 6.45 -5.81 -29.96
N ARG A 195 5.26 -5.60 -30.55
CA ARG A 195 4.03 -6.44 -30.56
C ARG A 195 4.12 -7.93 -30.97
N GLU A 196 5.14 -8.68 -30.60
CA GLU A 196 5.35 -10.05 -31.07
C GLU A 196 6.00 -10.86 -29.96
N TYR A 197 5.24 -11.69 -29.24
CA TYR A 197 5.77 -12.89 -28.56
C TYR A 197 4.63 -13.83 -28.16
N GLU A 198 4.72 -15.09 -28.61
CA GLU A 198 3.78 -16.17 -28.27
C GLU A 198 3.97 -16.69 -26.83
N ASP A 199 5.05 -16.32 -26.14
CA ASP A 199 5.40 -16.79 -24.78
C ASP A 199 5.44 -15.67 -23.72
N ALA A 200 4.62 -14.63 -23.90
CA ALA A 200 4.49 -13.56 -22.93
C ALA A 200 3.90 -14.09 -21.61
N MET A 201 4.54 -13.77 -20.48
CA MET A 201 4.05 -14.08 -19.15
C MET A 201 2.70 -13.39 -18.90
N PRO A 202 1.63 -14.11 -18.50
CA PRO A 202 0.36 -13.54 -18.09
C PRO A 202 0.51 -12.51 -16.97
N LEU A 203 -0.38 -11.51 -16.94
CA LEU A 203 -0.28 -10.40 -15.97
C LEU A 203 -0.35 -10.91 -14.53
N LYS A 204 -1.24 -11.87 -14.26
CA LYS A 204 -1.39 -12.50 -12.94
C LYS A 204 -0.09 -13.19 -12.49
N GLU A 205 0.53 -13.99 -13.36
CA GLU A 205 1.83 -14.63 -13.05
C GLU A 205 2.91 -13.60 -12.77
N ALA A 206 2.95 -12.50 -13.53
CA ALA A 206 3.89 -11.40 -13.33
C ALA A 206 3.67 -10.67 -11.99
N GLN A 207 2.40 -10.48 -11.61
CA GLN A 207 1.98 -9.89 -10.35
C GLN A 207 2.37 -10.76 -9.15
N GLU A 208 2.13 -12.07 -9.24
CA GLU A 208 2.51 -13.06 -8.22
C GLU A 208 4.03 -13.10 -8.03
N LEU A 209 4.80 -13.18 -9.13
CA LEU A 209 6.26 -13.18 -9.10
C LEU A 209 6.83 -11.95 -8.40
N VAL A 210 6.41 -10.74 -8.78
CA VAL A 210 6.90 -9.49 -8.18
C VAL A 210 6.50 -9.39 -6.71
N SER A 211 5.29 -9.87 -6.36
CA SER A 211 4.84 -9.90 -4.97
C SER A 211 5.68 -10.85 -4.13
N GLU A 212 5.98 -12.04 -4.63
CA GLU A 212 6.80 -13.03 -3.92
C GLU A 212 8.22 -12.52 -3.67
N LEU A 213 8.84 -11.92 -4.68
CA LEU A 213 10.14 -11.25 -4.56
C LEU A 213 10.12 -10.16 -3.47
N ALA A 214 9.10 -9.31 -3.47
CA ALA A 214 8.93 -8.28 -2.45
C ALA A 214 8.80 -8.88 -1.05
N LEU A 215 7.94 -9.90 -0.88
CA LEU A 215 7.71 -10.56 0.40
C LEU A 215 8.98 -11.21 0.96
N MET A 216 9.80 -11.84 0.10
CA MET A 216 11.08 -12.42 0.52
C MET A 216 12.07 -11.35 1.01
N VAL A 217 12.16 -10.21 0.32
CA VAL A 217 13.00 -9.08 0.74
C VAL A 217 12.53 -8.57 2.10
N LEU A 218 11.21 -8.38 2.28
CA LEU A 218 10.60 -7.95 3.53
C LEU A 218 10.90 -8.90 4.69
N ALA A 219 10.73 -10.21 4.47
CA ALA A 219 11.00 -11.23 5.48
C ALA A 219 12.49 -11.26 5.88
N ARG A 220 13.41 -11.21 4.90
CA ARG A 220 14.84 -11.37 5.16
C ARG A 220 15.49 -10.14 5.77
N TYR A 221 15.17 -8.95 5.27
CA TYR A 221 15.87 -7.71 5.66
C TYR A 221 15.15 -6.92 6.74
N TYR A 222 13.83 -7.08 6.85
CA TYR A 222 13.01 -6.31 7.76
C TYR A 222 12.30 -7.19 8.80
N ARG A 223 12.47 -8.53 8.73
CA ARG A 223 11.78 -9.51 9.59
C ARG A 223 10.26 -9.44 9.50
N ILE A 224 9.74 -8.88 8.42
CA ILE A 224 8.30 -8.75 8.17
C ILE A 224 7.83 -10.01 7.47
N ASN A 225 7.30 -10.95 8.24
CA ASN A 225 6.66 -12.15 7.71
C ASN A 225 5.16 -11.87 7.55
N LEU A 226 4.78 -11.41 6.36
CA LEU A 226 3.38 -11.19 6.03
C LEU A 226 2.68 -12.55 5.89
N LYS A 227 1.76 -12.82 6.81
CA LYS A 227 0.76 -13.86 6.56
C LYS A 227 -0.28 -13.24 5.62
N PRO A 228 -0.61 -13.88 4.47
CA PRO A 228 -1.69 -13.43 3.63
C PRO A 228 -2.97 -13.31 4.46
N PHE A 229 -3.71 -12.23 4.27
CA PHE A 229 -5.03 -12.12 4.89
C PHE A 229 -6.03 -12.94 4.09
N ILE A 230 -6.60 -13.97 4.73
CA ILE A 230 -7.78 -14.67 4.22
C ILE A 230 -9.00 -13.84 4.64
N ILE A 231 -9.69 -13.22 3.68
CA ILE A 231 -11.01 -12.67 3.95
C ILE A 231 -11.96 -13.85 4.16
N LYS A 232 -12.57 -13.94 5.35
CA LYS A 232 -13.71 -14.84 5.55
C LYS A 232 -14.81 -14.41 4.57
N GLU A 233 -15.16 -15.27 3.62
CA GLU A 233 -16.35 -15.07 2.81
C GLU A 233 -17.54 -14.83 3.75
N ARG A 234 -18.30 -13.75 3.49
CA ARG A 234 -19.54 -13.42 4.21
C ARG A 234 -20.57 -14.53 3.97
N SER A 235 -20.43 -15.63 4.68
CA SER A 235 -21.47 -16.62 4.84
C SER A 235 -22.50 -16.07 5.82
N GLY A 236 -23.37 -15.18 5.34
CA GLY A 236 -24.74 -14.93 5.83
C GLY A 236 -25.01 -14.62 7.31
N VAL A 237 -24.01 -14.63 8.20
CA VAL A 237 -24.17 -14.35 9.61
C VAL A 237 -23.51 -13.02 9.88
N SER A 238 -24.37 -12.02 10.00
CA SER A 238 -24.08 -10.77 10.70
C SER A 238 -23.75 -11.12 12.15
N ASP A 239 -22.50 -11.53 12.41
CA ASP A 239 -21.97 -11.40 13.76
C ASP A 239 -21.56 -9.93 13.89
N ASP A 240 -22.30 -9.22 14.74
CA ASP A 240 -21.96 -7.91 15.24
C ASP A 240 -20.60 -8.00 15.95
N TRP A 241 -19.53 -7.64 15.24
CA TRP A 241 -18.19 -7.50 15.82
C TRP A 241 -18.08 -6.30 16.79
N TYR A 242 -19.19 -5.60 17.07
CA TYR A 242 -19.21 -4.39 17.89
C TYR A 242 -19.75 -4.57 19.32
N ASP A 243 -20.32 -5.72 19.69
CA ASP A 243 -20.95 -5.91 21.01
C ASP A 243 -20.01 -6.41 22.13
N THR A 244 -18.69 -6.40 21.93
CA THR A 244 -17.71 -6.82 22.99
C THR A 244 -16.76 -5.73 23.46
N LEU A 245 -17.02 -4.45 23.13
CA LEU A 245 -16.19 -3.34 23.63
C LEU A 245 -16.65 -2.75 24.98
N TYR A 246 -17.69 -3.31 25.59
CA TYR A 246 -18.03 -3.07 27.00
C TYR A 246 -18.65 -4.33 27.63
N ASP A 247 -17.80 -5.33 27.93
CA ASP A 247 -17.89 -6.18 29.13
C ASP A 247 -16.55 -6.89 29.40
#